data_AF-A0A964EQP5-F1
#
_entry.id   AF-A0A964EQP5-F1
#
_cell.length_a   1.000
_cell.length_b   1.000
_cell.length_c   1.000
_cell.angle_alpha   90.00
_cell.angle_beta   90.00
_cell.angle_gamma   90.00
#
_symmetry.space_group_name_H-M   'P 1'
#
loop_
_entity.id
_entity.type
_entity.pdbx_description
1 polymer ?
#
loop_
_entity_poly.entity_id
_entity_poly.type
_entity_poly.pdbx_seq_one_letter_code
_entity_poly.pdbx_strand_id
1 'polypeptide(L)'
;MRARAAALCGALLALAACDAMTEAPAEPPAEPLPPGTALPPDVDAMLYGNGKNCRQDDECPGDVCYFGACVGMLVVDQRWMQEQVSERLAAAAQRSPELRDRIVLHLVRVLERDDTDLAFRARALLPLERLGALDPLRAALDSPLEPLADAAALALARAGDPRGVPRARALTESEDTAVAAEALRALGRSRSPEALVPLLRTLEPALDGALLRSALDGLAALGDPRAIRPLIDFLPGSPDYLRWRVVHTLRELTGAALGLDGAPWRAWLAEHPQPPAPAWTPRPFSAEQDLGLPTP
;
A
#
# COMPACT_ATOMS: atom_id res chain seq x y z
N MET A 1 -15.43 14.67 9.86
CA MET A 1 -15.32 13.23 9.52
C MET A 1 -15.35 13.02 8.01
N ARG A 2 -16.38 13.45 7.25
CA ARG A 2 -16.44 13.30 5.78
C ARG A 2 -15.28 13.95 4.98
N ALA A 3 -14.79 15.13 5.38
CA ALA A 3 -13.65 15.78 4.69
C ALA A 3 -12.29 15.09 4.97
N ARG A 4 -12.12 14.57 6.19
CA ARG A 4 -10.97 13.71 6.56
C ARG A 4 -10.99 12.41 5.77
N ALA A 5 -12.14 11.75 5.74
CA ALA A 5 -12.34 10.55 4.93
C ALA A 5 -12.08 10.85 3.45
N ALA A 6 -12.59 11.93 2.86
CA ALA A 6 -12.34 12.25 1.45
C ALA A 6 -10.88 12.61 1.11
N ALA A 7 -10.13 13.27 2.01
CA ALA A 7 -8.72 13.59 1.80
C ALA A 7 -7.80 12.39 2.05
N LEU A 8 -8.13 11.57 3.05
CA LEU A 8 -7.46 10.31 3.35
C LEU A 8 -7.73 9.28 2.26
N CYS A 9 -8.98 9.17 1.83
CA CYS A 9 -9.42 8.46 0.64
C CYS A 9 -8.72 9.09 -0.56
N GLY A 10 -8.63 10.40 -0.79
CA GLY A 10 -7.83 10.95 -1.91
C GLY A 10 -6.35 10.52 -1.91
N ALA A 11 -5.69 10.57 -0.76
CA ALA A 11 -4.29 10.16 -0.57
C ALA A 11 -4.10 8.63 -0.64
N LEU A 12 -5.10 7.84 -0.22
CA LEU A 12 -5.09 6.37 -0.21
C LEU A 12 -5.82 5.76 -1.42
N LEU A 13 -6.61 6.53 -2.17
CA LEU A 13 -7.23 6.24 -3.47
C LEU A 13 -6.23 6.52 -4.57
N ALA A 14 -5.36 7.53 -4.39
CA ALA A 14 -4.07 7.58 -5.09
C ALA A 14 -3.24 6.31 -4.83
N LEU A 15 -3.55 5.55 -3.78
CA LEU A 15 -3.01 4.22 -3.49
C LEU A 15 -4.01 3.06 -3.79
N ALA A 16 -5.30 3.31 -4.09
CA ALA A 16 -6.39 2.34 -4.29
C ALA A 16 -7.66 2.96 -4.95
N ALA A 17 -7.72 3.02 -6.29
CA ALA A 17 -8.67 3.67 -7.21
C ALA A 17 -10.18 3.94 -6.86
N CYS A 18 -10.75 5.02 -7.45
CA CYS A 18 -12.07 5.05 -8.15
C CYS A 18 -12.29 6.30 -9.07
N ASP A 19 -13.05 6.11 -10.17
CA ASP A 19 -13.37 6.97 -11.35
C ASP A 19 -13.93 8.41 -11.14
N ALA A 20 -13.52 9.37 -11.99
CA ALA A 20 -14.36 10.24 -12.87
C ALA A 20 -13.64 11.54 -13.37
N MET A 21 -13.91 11.92 -14.63
CA MET A 21 -13.23 12.92 -15.49
C MET A 21 -13.53 14.42 -15.21
N THR A 22 -12.60 15.35 -15.51
CA THR A 22 -12.72 16.53 -16.45
C THR A 22 -11.47 17.47 -16.48
N GLU A 23 -11.24 18.13 -17.63
CA GLU A 23 -10.00 18.80 -18.12
C GLU A 23 -9.60 20.18 -17.52
N ALA A 24 -8.32 20.57 -17.63
CA ALA A 24 -7.78 21.92 -17.37
C ALA A 24 -6.70 22.36 -18.41
N PRO A 25 -6.49 23.68 -18.64
CA PRO A 25 -5.89 24.24 -19.87
C PRO A 25 -4.38 24.54 -19.84
N ALA A 26 -3.83 24.94 -20.99
CA ALA A 26 -2.41 24.93 -21.40
C ALA A 26 -1.50 26.05 -20.85
N GLU A 27 -0.20 25.73 -20.68
CA GLU A 27 0.91 26.64 -20.35
C GLU A 27 1.92 26.84 -21.51
N PRO A 28 2.68 27.96 -21.54
CA PRO A 28 3.43 28.46 -22.70
C PRO A 28 4.87 27.89 -22.81
N PRO A 29 5.60 28.13 -23.93
CA PRO A 29 6.76 27.31 -24.31
C PRO A 29 8.10 27.81 -23.72
N ALA A 30 9.01 26.86 -23.45
CA ALA A 30 10.39 27.11 -23.01
C ALA A 30 11.43 26.66 -24.07
N GLU A 31 12.51 27.44 -24.19
CA GLU A 31 13.63 27.26 -25.14
C GLU A 31 14.54 26.04 -24.83
N PRO A 32 15.22 25.44 -25.83
CA PRO A 32 15.96 24.18 -25.66
C PRO A 32 17.46 24.32 -25.33
N LEU A 33 17.98 23.33 -24.60
CA LEU A 33 19.41 23.14 -24.23
C LEU A 33 20.17 22.20 -25.20
N PRO A 34 21.52 22.26 -25.24
CA PRO A 34 22.35 21.61 -26.27
C PRO A 34 22.62 20.09 -26.05
N PRO A 35 22.99 19.33 -27.11
CA PRO A 35 23.02 17.86 -27.13
C PRO A 35 24.36 17.21 -26.70
N GLY A 36 24.31 16.04 -26.04
CA GLY A 36 25.49 15.15 -25.85
C GLY A 36 25.59 14.35 -24.55
N THR A 37 24.74 14.59 -23.54
CA THR A 37 24.66 13.79 -22.31
C THR A 37 23.33 13.06 -22.28
N ALA A 38 23.26 11.81 -22.76
CA ALA A 38 22.02 11.03 -22.69
C ALA A 38 21.82 10.45 -21.26
N LEU A 39 21.62 11.35 -20.30
CA LEU A 39 20.74 11.12 -19.15
C LEU A 39 19.30 11.00 -19.71
N PRO A 40 18.36 10.27 -19.07
CA PRO A 40 16.96 10.34 -19.48
C PRO A 40 16.56 11.82 -19.57
N PRO A 41 15.91 12.26 -20.66
CA PRO A 41 15.41 13.62 -20.75
C PRO A 41 14.44 13.81 -19.58
N ASP A 42 14.93 14.59 -18.62
CA ASP A 42 14.39 14.98 -17.32
C ASP A 42 13.80 13.88 -16.42
N VAL A 43 14.39 13.74 -15.23
CA VAL A 43 13.69 13.21 -14.05
C VAL A 43 12.31 13.87 -13.92
N ASP A 44 12.20 15.15 -14.29
CA ASP A 44 10.93 15.86 -14.36
C ASP A 44 9.96 15.28 -15.40
N ALA A 45 10.42 14.82 -16.56
CA ALA A 45 9.53 14.15 -17.53
C ALA A 45 9.07 12.77 -17.02
N MET A 46 9.85 12.09 -16.19
CA MET A 46 9.40 10.84 -15.55
C MET A 46 8.43 11.11 -14.39
N LEU A 47 8.68 12.16 -13.60
CA LEU A 47 7.89 12.51 -12.44
C LEU A 47 6.59 13.22 -12.81
N TYR A 48 6.63 14.19 -13.74
CA TYR A 48 5.50 15.04 -14.12
C TYR A 48 4.96 14.74 -15.52
N GLY A 49 5.73 14.06 -16.38
CA GLY A 49 5.41 13.96 -17.79
C GLY A 49 5.97 15.14 -18.57
N ASN A 50 5.95 15.03 -19.88
CA ASN A 50 6.35 16.14 -20.77
C ASN A 50 5.22 16.57 -21.71
N GLY A 51 4.04 15.95 -21.59
CA GLY A 51 2.85 16.27 -22.38
C GLY A 51 2.99 16.01 -23.88
N LYS A 52 4.09 15.38 -24.33
CA LYS A 52 4.29 15.07 -25.75
C LYS A 52 3.29 14.02 -26.21
N ASN A 53 2.84 14.15 -27.44
CA ASN A 53 1.97 13.15 -28.05
C ASN A 53 2.69 11.80 -28.14
N CYS A 54 1.95 10.74 -27.85
CA CYS A 54 2.41 9.37 -27.93
C CYS A 54 1.32 8.46 -28.47
N ARG A 55 1.70 7.30 -29.00
CA ARG A 55 0.82 6.22 -29.44
C ARG A 55 0.99 4.96 -28.60
N GLN A 56 2.15 4.80 -27.98
CA GLN A 56 2.54 3.63 -27.20
C GLN A 56 3.47 4.08 -26.07
N ASP A 57 3.51 3.28 -25.00
CA ASP A 57 4.21 3.62 -23.76
C ASP A 57 5.70 3.90 -23.99
N ASP A 58 6.39 3.10 -24.80
CA ASP A 58 7.83 3.22 -25.06
C ASP A 58 8.24 4.51 -25.80
N GLU A 59 7.28 5.32 -26.27
CA GLU A 59 7.52 6.67 -26.79
C GLU A 59 7.71 7.72 -25.66
N CYS A 60 7.40 7.37 -24.41
CA CYS A 60 7.42 8.27 -23.25
C CYS A 60 8.57 7.99 -22.27
N PRO A 61 9.21 9.02 -21.67
CA PRO A 61 10.31 8.80 -20.71
C PRO A 61 9.94 7.98 -19.46
N GLY A 62 8.67 8.02 -19.03
CA GLY A 62 8.15 7.19 -17.94
C GLY A 62 7.60 5.82 -18.38
N ASP A 63 7.63 5.52 -19.67
CA ASP A 63 6.76 4.61 -20.43
C ASP A 63 5.31 4.54 -19.93
N VAL A 64 4.65 5.70 -19.91
CA VAL A 64 3.21 5.82 -19.71
C VAL A 64 2.65 6.77 -20.75
N CYS A 65 2.01 6.21 -21.76
CA CYS A 65 1.24 6.93 -22.75
C CYS A 65 -0.25 6.90 -22.37
N TYR A 66 -0.75 8.01 -21.82
CA TYR A 66 -2.12 8.08 -21.33
C TYR A 66 -2.93 9.08 -22.15
N PHE A 67 -4.02 8.62 -22.76
CA PHE A 67 -4.84 9.39 -23.70
C PHE A 67 -4.04 10.09 -24.80
N GLY A 68 -2.98 9.44 -25.27
CA GLY A 68 -2.12 9.97 -26.33
C GLY A 68 -1.14 11.04 -25.86
N ALA A 69 -0.94 11.21 -24.55
CA ALA A 69 0.07 12.11 -23.98
C ALA A 69 1.01 11.38 -23.00
N CYS A 70 2.29 11.76 -23.02
CA CYS A 70 3.28 11.28 -22.07
C CYS A 70 3.10 11.93 -20.70
N VAL A 71 2.67 11.12 -19.74
CA VAL A 71 2.40 11.54 -18.35
C VAL A 71 3.43 10.95 -17.39
N GLY A 72 3.61 11.60 -16.24
CA GLY A 72 4.56 11.18 -15.21
C GLY A 72 3.88 10.63 -13.96
N MET A 73 4.68 9.97 -13.12
CA MET A 73 4.23 9.27 -11.91
C MET A 73 3.39 10.13 -10.95
N LEU A 74 3.75 11.39 -10.73
CA LEU A 74 3.05 12.27 -9.79
C LEU A 74 1.70 12.74 -10.35
N VAL A 75 1.56 12.75 -11.68
CA VAL A 75 0.35 13.20 -12.37
C VAL A 75 -0.68 12.07 -12.48
N VAL A 76 -0.24 10.84 -12.72
CA VAL A 76 -1.14 9.68 -12.80
C VAL A 76 -1.74 9.34 -11.44
N ASP A 77 -3.06 9.14 -11.43
CA ASP A 77 -3.81 8.71 -10.25
C ASP A 77 -3.92 7.18 -10.13
N GLN A 78 -3.69 6.47 -11.23
CA GLN A 78 -3.75 5.02 -11.29
C GLN A 78 -2.53 4.38 -10.63
N ARG A 79 -2.79 3.57 -9.59
CA ARG A 79 -1.75 2.89 -8.81
C ARG A 79 -0.81 2.04 -9.66
N TRP A 80 -1.34 1.27 -10.62
CA TRP A 80 -0.53 0.40 -11.46
C TRP A 80 0.48 1.20 -12.31
N MET A 81 0.09 2.40 -12.80
CA MET A 81 1.00 3.29 -13.53
C MET A 81 2.07 3.85 -12.59
N GLN A 82 1.67 4.29 -11.39
CA GLN A 82 2.61 4.78 -10.39
C GLN A 82 3.64 3.71 -10.01
N GLU A 83 3.20 2.46 -9.84
CA GLU A 83 4.08 1.33 -9.54
C GLU A 83 5.08 1.07 -10.66
N GLN A 84 4.60 1.04 -11.91
CA GLN A 84 5.44 0.86 -13.09
C GLN A 84 6.52 1.95 -13.20
N VAL A 85 6.15 3.23 -13.10
CA VAL A 85 7.11 4.33 -13.20
C VAL A 85 8.05 4.35 -11.98
N SER A 86 7.53 4.07 -10.79
CA SER A 86 8.31 4.03 -9.54
C SER A 86 9.38 2.93 -9.57
N GLU A 87 9.07 1.75 -10.15
CA GLU A 87 10.05 0.68 -10.34
C GLU A 87 11.15 1.07 -11.32
N ARG A 88 10.81 1.75 -12.41
CA ARG A 88 11.80 2.27 -13.36
C ARG A 88 12.68 3.34 -12.74
N LEU A 89 12.09 4.26 -11.95
CA LEU A 89 12.86 5.26 -11.22
C LEU A 89 13.82 4.60 -10.24
N ALA A 90 13.38 3.57 -9.52
CA ALA A 90 14.25 2.80 -8.62
C ALA A 90 15.38 2.09 -9.39
N ALA A 91 15.08 1.47 -10.54
CA ALA A 91 16.09 0.82 -11.38
C ALA A 91 17.08 1.83 -12.00
N ALA A 92 16.62 3.02 -12.39
CA ALA A 92 17.46 4.10 -12.89
C ALA A 92 18.36 4.67 -11.79
N ALA A 93 17.81 4.88 -10.59
CA ALA A 93 18.54 5.36 -9.42
C ALA A 93 19.67 4.42 -8.99
N GLN A 94 19.57 3.11 -9.26
CA GLN A 94 20.67 2.16 -9.00
C GLN A 94 21.87 2.36 -9.93
N ARG A 95 21.71 3.03 -11.07
CA ARG A 95 22.79 3.24 -12.06
C ARG A 95 23.71 4.41 -11.71
N SER A 96 23.23 5.37 -10.92
CA SER A 96 23.99 6.56 -10.50
C SER A 96 23.50 7.06 -9.13
N PRO A 97 24.39 7.13 -8.12
CA PRO A 97 24.10 7.76 -6.84
C PRO A 97 23.63 9.21 -6.99
N GLU A 98 24.22 9.96 -7.92
CA GLU A 98 23.87 11.36 -8.18
C GLU A 98 22.44 11.49 -8.70
N LEU A 99 22.01 10.57 -9.58
CA LEU A 99 20.64 10.52 -10.08
C LEU A 99 19.66 10.17 -8.96
N ARG A 100 20.02 9.21 -8.10
CA ARG A 100 19.21 8.86 -6.91
C ARG A 100 18.99 10.09 -6.03
N ASP A 101 20.06 10.81 -5.70
CA ASP A 101 19.98 11.98 -4.82
C ASP A 101 19.13 13.09 -5.44
N ARG A 102 19.23 13.29 -6.77
CA ARG A 102 18.37 14.22 -7.49
C ARG A 102 16.89 13.84 -7.45
N ILE A 103 16.57 12.56 -7.67
CA ILE A 103 15.19 12.06 -7.60
C ILE A 103 14.64 12.26 -6.19
N VAL A 104 15.39 11.87 -5.15
CA VAL A 104 14.98 12.05 -3.76
C VAL A 104 14.76 13.53 -3.44
N LEU A 105 15.65 14.42 -3.89
CA LEU A 105 15.50 15.86 -3.69
C LEU A 105 14.22 16.42 -4.33
N HIS A 106 13.86 15.99 -5.55
CA HIS A 106 12.62 16.44 -6.19
C HIS A 106 11.38 15.91 -5.47
N LEU A 107 11.39 14.66 -5.01
CA LEU A 107 10.30 14.08 -4.25
C LEU A 107 10.12 14.77 -2.89
N VAL A 108 11.21 15.10 -2.20
CA VAL A 108 11.16 15.90 -0.96
C VAL A 108 10.57 17.28 -1.21
N ARG A 109 10.98 17.96 -2.27
CA ARG A 109 10.40 19.27 -2.64
C ARG A 109 8.91 19.16 -2.87
N VAL A 110 8.43 18.11 -3.56
CA VAL A 110 6.99 17.86 -3.74
C VAL A 110 6.30 17.69 -2.39
N LEU A 111 6.89 16.94 -1.46
CA LEU A 111 6.36 16.77 -0.11
C LEU A 111 6.29 18.07 0.69
N GLU A 112 7.08 19.09 0.38
CA GLU A 112 7.14 20.38 1.09
C GLU A 112 6.24 21.46 0.48
N ARG A 113 5.60 21.20 -0.68
CA ARG A 113 4.75 22.18 -1.37
C ARG A 113 3.39 22.34 -0.70
N ASP A 114 3.16 23.49 -0.11
CA ASP A 114 1.88 23.82 0.54
C ASP A 114 0.77 24.25 -0.44
N ASP A 115 1.11 24.53 -1.69
CA ASP A 115 0.18 24.93 -2.76
C ASP A 115 -0.38 23.74 -3.57
N THR A 116 0.03 22.51 -3.26
CA THR A 116 -0.37 21.30 -3.99
C THR A 116 -1.35 20.45 -3.20
N ASP A 117 -2.18 19.70 -3.94
CA ASP A 117 -3.12 18.76 -3.34
C ASP A 117 -2.41 17.67 -2.52
N LEU A 118 -3.04 17.24 -1.41
CA LEU A 118 -2.46 16.24 -0.52
C LEU A 118 -2.28 14.89 -1.20
N ALA A 119 -3.15 14.50 -2.13
CA ALA A 119 -2.98 13.26 -2.88
C ALA A 119 -1.74 13.35 -3.79
N PHE A 120 -1.50 14.51 -4.39
CA PHE A 120 -0.29 14.75 -5.18
C PHE A 120 0.98 14.61 -4.33
N ARG A 121 0.99 15.18 -3.11
CA ARG A 121 2.11 15.02 -2.16
C ARG A 121 2.29 13.55 -1.75
N ALA A 122 1.19 12.85 -1.44
CA ALA A 122 1.24 11.45 -1.02
C ALA A 122 1.80 10.51 -2.10
N ARG A 123 1.59 10.80 -3.39
CA ARG A 123 2.18 10.02 -4.50
C ARG A 123 3.70 10.01 -4.47
N ALA A 124 4.34 11.06 -3.96
CA ALA A 124 5.80 11.12 -3.82
C ALA A 124 6.35 10.13 -2.77
N LEU A 125 5.51 9.60 -1.88
CA LEU A 125 5.95 8.64 -0.85
C LEU A 125 6.24 7.25 -1.44
N LEU A 126 5.52 6.83 -2.49
CA LEU A 126 5.74 5.54 -3.16
C LEU A 126 7.15 5.36 -3.73
N PRO A 127 7.68 6.27 -4.57
CA PRO A 127 9.06 6.18 -5.04
C PRO A 127 10.07 6.33 -3.91
N LEU A 128 9.79 7.13 -2.87
CA LEU A 128 10.68 7.22 -1.70
C LEU A 128 10.79 5.87 -0.98
N GLU A 129 9.68 5.15 -0.83
CA GLU A 129 9.64 3.77 -0.33
C GLU A 129 10.51 2.84 -1.20
N ARG A 130 10.31 2.84 -2.53
CA ARG A 130 11.09 2.00 -3.45
C ARG A 130 12.58 2.33 -3.50
N LEU A 131 12.93 3.60 -3.30
CA LEU A 131 14.32 4.06 -3.23
C LEU A 131 14.97 3.78 -1.87
N GLY A 132 14.21 3.27 -0.89
CA GLY A 132 14.69 3.11 0.48
C GLY A 132 15.07 4.44 1.14
N ALA A 133 14.47 5.55 0.69
CA ALA A 133 14.71 6.88 1.23
C ALA A 133 13.88 7.08 2.51
N LEU A 134 14.32 6.44 3.60
CA LEU A 134 13.55 6.37 4.85
C LEU A 134 13.46 7.71 5.59
N ASP A 135 14.47 8.58 5.49
CA ASP A 135 14.47 9.84 6.24
C ASP A 135 13.36 10.81 5.79
N PRO A 136 13.13 11.03 4.47
CA PRO A 136 11.93 11.73 3.99
C PRO A 136 10.61 11.10 4.46
N LEU A 137 10.51 9.77 4.46
CA LEU A 137 9.30 9.08 4.94
C LEU A 137 9.08 9.29 6.44
N ARG A 138 10.16 9.26 7.24
CA ARG A 138 10.11 9.55 8.69
C ARG A 138 9.71 11.00 8.94
N ALA A 139 10.22 11.95 8.18
CA ALA A 139 9.79 13.35 8.28
C ALA A 139 8.31 13.51 7.91
N ALA A 140 7.83 12.82 6.87
CA ALA A 140 6.43 12.84 6.48
C ALA A 140 5.50 12.19 7.51
N LEU A 141 5.99 11.23 8.30
CA LEU A 141 5.24 10.64 9.43
C LEU A 141 4.90 11.68 10.50
N ASP A 142 5.79 12.65 10.72
CA ASP A 142 5.61 13.74 11.69
C ASP A 142 4.79 14.92 11.13
N SER A 143 4.27 14.79 9.90
CA SER A 143 3.46 15.84 9.27
C SER A 143 2.18 16.10 10.07
N PRO A 144 1.79 17.38 10.26
CA PRO A 144 0.48 17.72 10.83
C PRO A 144 -0.69 17.33 9.90
N LEU A 145 -0.39 17.02 8.63
CA LEU A 145 -1.36 16.59 7.63
C LEU A 145 -1.57 15.08 7.76
N GLU A 146 -2.64 14.70 8.46
CA GLU A 146 -2.92 13.28 8.74
C GLU A 146 -2.87 12.36 7.51
N PRO A 147 -3.44 12.71 6.33
CA PRO A 147 -3.34 11.83 5.17
C PRO A 147 -1.91 11.57 4.72
N LEU A 148 -1.02 12.56 4.86
CA LEU A 148 0.39 12.43 4.52
C LEU A 148 1.11 11.56 5.56
N ALA A 149 0.82 11.76 6.85
CA ALA A 149 1.35 10.96 7.94
C ALA A 149 0.87 9.48 7.86
N ASP A 150 -0.37 9.25 7.45
CA ASP A 150 -0.94 7.92 7.24
C ASP A 150 -0.26 7.20 6.07
N ALA A 151 -0.14 7.85 4.92
CA ALA A 151 0.57 7.29 3.77
C ALA A 151 2.05 7.00 4.10
N ALA A 152 2.71 7.89 4.85
CA ALA A 152 4.08 7.70 5.31
C ALA A 152 4.21 6.53 6.28
N ALA A 153 3.27 6.37 7.21
CA ALA A 153 3.24 5.22 8.13
C ALA A 153 3.10 3.88 7.38
N LEU A 154 2.24 3.82 6.38
CA LEU A 154 2.06 2.62 5.56
C LEU A 154 3.34 2.31 4.77
N ALA A 155 3.97 3.32 4.16
CA ALA A 155 5.24 3.17 3.45
C ALA A 155 6.37 2.69 4.36
N LEU A 156 6.52 3.29 5.55
CA LEU A 156 7.50 2.88 6.55
C LEU A 156 7.24 1.44 7.04
N ALA A 157 5.99 1.08 7.31
CA ALA A 157 5.63 -0.28 7.69
C ALA A 157 5.99 -1.28 6.56
N ARG A 158 5.67 -1.01 5.30
CA ARG A 158 6.08 -1.87 4.17
C ARG A 158 7.59 -1.97 4.01
N ALA A 159 8.31 -0.89 4.28
CA ALA A 159 9.78 -0.85 4.26
C ALA A 159 10.44 -1.55 5.46
N GLY A 160 9.65 -2.03 6.44
CA GLY A 160 10.16 -2.67 7.65
C GLY A 160 10.68 -1.69 8.70
N ASP A 161 10.39 -0.39 8.57
CA ASP A 161 10.71 0.59 9.60
C ASP A 161 9.64 0.53 10.71
N PRO A 162 10.02 0.20 11.96
CA PRO A 162 9.07 0.01 13.05
C PRO A 162 8.29 1.27 13.41
N ARG A 163 8.77 2.47 13.03
CA ARG A 163 8.07 3.74 13.30
C ARG A 163 6.71 3.82 12.62
N GLY A 164 6.53 3.15 11.47
CA GLY A 164 5.26 3.11 10.77
C GLY A 164 4.22 2.18 11.40
N VAL A 165 4.66 1.16 12.15
CA VAL A 165 3.81 0.07 12.63
C VAL A 165 2.68 0.54 13.57
N PRO A 166 2.91 1.42 14.57
CA PRO A 166 1.85 1.85 15.48
C PRO A 166 0.69 2.56 14.76
N ARG A 167 1.02 3.41 13.79
CA ARG A 167 0.03 4.17 13.02
C ARG A 167 -0.64 3.29 11.95
N ALA A 168 0.11 2.43 11.26
CA ALA A 168 -0.46 1.40 10.37
C ALA A 168 -1.45 0.48 11.12
N ARG A 169 -1.14 0.10 12.37
CA ARG A 169 -2.07 -0.65 13.22
C ARG A 169 -3.36 0.11 13.53
N ALA A 170 -3.28 1.42 13.79
CA ALA A 170 -4.49 2.20 14.00
C ALA A 170 -5.37 2.26 12.74
N LEU A 171 -4.74 2.29 11.56
CA LEU A 171 -5.43 2.37 10.27
C LEU A 171 -6.19 1.08 9.88
N THR A 172 -5.91 -0.07 10.50
CA THR A 172 -6.70 -1.29 10.26
C THR A 172 -8.14 -1.17 10.75
N GLU A 173 -8.41 -0.22 11.64
CA GLU A 173 -9.75 0.07 12.20
C GLU A 173 -10.43 1.24 11.47
N SER A 174 -9.90 1.66 10.32
CA SER A 174 -10.50 2.72 9.50
C SER A 174 -11.88 2.32 8.98
N GLU A 175 -12.82 3.27 8.98
CA GLU A 175 -14.14 3.11 8.34
C GLU A 175 -14.01 2.95 6.81
N ASP A 176 -12.94 3.49 6.24
CA ASP A 176 -12.62 3.30 4.83
C ASP A 176 -11.92 1.95 4.63
N THR A 177 -12.59 1.04 3.93
CA THR A 177 -12.14 -0.33 3.69
C THR A 177 -10.86 -0.38 2.85
N ALA A 178 -10.62 0.58 1.96
CA ALA A 178 -9.39 0.64 1.17
C ALA A 178 -8.18 0.95 2.06
N VAL A 179 -8.37 1.87 3.01
CA VAL A 179 -7.35 2.25 4.00
C VAL A 179 -7.03 1.10 4.94
N ALA A 180 -8.07 0.45 5.48
CA ALA A 180 -7.90 -0.69 6.35
C ALA A 180 -7.24 -1.88 5.62
N ALA A 181 -7.61 -2.12 4.35
CA ALA A 181 -6.98 -3.15 3.52
C ALA A 181 -5.48 -2.87 3.32
N GLU A 182 -5.11 -1.63 3.01
CA GLU A 182 -3.71 -1.27 2.79
C GLU A 182 -2.88 -1.31 4.07
N ALA A 183 -3.49 -0.94 5.20
CA ALA A 183 -2.90 -1.10 6.53
C ALA A 183 -2.56 -2.56 6.84
N LEU A 184 -3.48 -3.50 6.56
CA LEU A 184 -3.26 -4.93 6.77
C LEU A 184 -2.09 -5.45 5.90
N ARG A 185 -2.04 -5.06 4.61
CA ARG A 185 -0.91 -5.44 3.73
C ARG A 185 0.41 -4.87 4.21
N ALA A 186 0.42 -3.60 4.63
CA ALA A 186 1.61 -2.93 5.14
C ALA A 186 2.14 -3.60 6.41
N LEU A 187 1.25 -3.94 7.34
CA LEU A 187 1.59 -4.68 8.55
C LEU A 187 2.18 -6.06 8.23
N GLY A 188 1.62 -6.80 7.27
CA GLY A 188 2.17 -8.08 6.84
C GLY A 188 3.61 -7.97 6.33
N ARG A 189 3.90 -6.95 5.52
CA ARG A 189 5.25 -6.69 4.99
C ARG A 189 6.24 -6.14 6.03
N SER A 190 5.75 -5.54 7.11
CA SER A 190 6.61 -4.98 8.16
C SER A 190 7.46 -6.02 8.88
N ARG A 191 7.05 -7.30 8.84
CA ARG A 191 7.63 -8.40 9.61
C ARG A 191 7.70 -8.12 11.12
N SER A 192 6.92 -7.14 11.60
CA SER A 192 6.81 -6.84 13.02
C SER A 192 5.92 -7.90 13.68
N PRO A 193 6.34 -8.51 14.80
CA PRO A 193 5.48 -9.42 15.55
C PRO A 193 4.19 -8.73 16.06
N GLU A 194 4.17 -7.40 16.12
CA GLU A 194 2.98 -6.61 16.49
C GLU A 194 1.91 -6.60 15.40
N ALA A 195 2.25 -6.98 14.16
CA ALA A 195 1.32 -7.08 13.03
C ALA A 195 0.35 -8.27 13.16
N LEU A 196 0.73 -9.32 13.90
CA LEU A 196 -0.03 -10.56 13.98
C LEU A 196 -1.44 -10.35 14.52
N VAL A 197 -1.58 -9.64 15.64
CA VAL A 197 -2.89 -9.47 16.30
C VAL A 197 -3.89 -8.69 15.43
N PRO A 198 -3.52 -7.54 14.82
CA PRO A 198 -4.40 -6.84 13.88
C PRO A 198 -4.84 -7.71 12.71
N LEU A 199 -3.93 -8.46 12.10
CA LEU A 199 -4.24 -9.35 10.99
C LEU A 199 -5.21 -10.47 11.38
N LEU A 200 -5.01 -11.08 12.55
CA LEU A 200 -5.88 -12.15 13.04
C LEU A 200 -7.28 -11.64 13.38
N ARG A 201 -7.40 -10.43 13.96
CA ARG A 201 -8.71 -9.82 14.28
C ARG A 201 -9.63 -9.66 13.06
N THR A 202 -9.06 -9.56 11.86
CA THR A 202 -9.81 -9.45 10.60
C THR A 202 -10.27 -10.82 10.06
N LEU A 203 -9.90 -11.95 10.67
CA LEU A 203 -10.37 -13.28 10.27
C LEU A 203 -11.78 -13.59 10.80
N GLU A 204 -12.76 -12.81 10.36
CA GLU A 204 -14.18 -13.02 10.69
C GLU A 204 -14.98 -13.30 9.42
N PRO A 205 -15.79 -14.39 9.37
CA PRO A 205 -16.51 -14.77 8.15
C PRO A 205 -17.46 -13.72 7.59
N ALA A 206 -17.99 -12.83 8.45
CA ALA A 206 -18.95 -11.80 8.10
C ALA A 206 -18.31 -10.50 7.58
N LEU A 207 -16.98 -10.37 7.65
CA LEU A 207 -16.29 -9.18 7.17
C LEU A 207 -16.23 -9.11 5.65
N ASP A 208 -15.97 -7.89 5.17
CA ASP A 208 -15.75 -7.61 3.76
C ASP A 208 -14.65 -8.50 3.16
N GLY A 209 -14.90 -9.02 1.95
CA GLY A 209 -14.01 -9.94 1.27
C GLY A 209 -12.66 -9.33 0.87
N ALA A 210 -12.57 -8.01 0.67
CA ALA A 210 -11.29 -7.34 0.42
C ALA A 210 -10.45 -7.22 1.69
N LEU A 211 -11.07 -6.96 2.84
CA LEU A 211 -10.38 -6.96 4.14
C LEU A 211 -9.87 -8.36 4.50
N LEU A 212 -10.71 -9.39 4.36
CA LEU A 212 -10.31 -10.78 4.58
C LEU A 212 -9.14 -11.20 3.68
N ARG A 213 -9.19 -10.86 2.38
CA ARG A 213 -8.07 -11.12 1.45
C ARG A 213 -6.79 -10.44 1.92
N SER A 214 -6.88 -9.17 2.30
CA SER A 214 -5.71 -8.38 2.72
C SER A 214 -5.12 -8.88 4.04
N ALA A 215 -5.96 -9.36 4.96
CA ALA A 215 -5.52 -10.02 6.18
C ALA A 215 -4.79 -11.35 5.90
N LEU A 216 -5.35 -12.19 5.01
CA LEU A 216 -4.71 -13.46 4.62
C LEU A 216 -3.37 -13.24 3.90
N ASP A 217 -3.33 -12.32 2.94
CA ASP A 217 -2.10 -11.94 2.24
C ASP A 217 -1.07 -11.34 3.24
N GLY A 218 -1.53 -10.55 4.21
CA GLY A 218 -0.70 -10.01 5.27
C GLY A 218 -0.13 -11.09 6.21
N LEU A 219 -0.93 -12.10 6.60
CA LEU A 219 -0.47 -13.23 7.42
C LEU A 219 0.56 -14.08 6.68
N ALA A 220 0.36 -14.33 5.38
CA ALA A 220 1.33 -15.03 4.55
C ALA A 220 2.66 -14.25 4.49
N ALA A 221 2.60 -12.93 4.24
CA ALA A 221 3.78 -12.07 4.17
C ALA A 221 4.51 -11.93 5.51
N LEU A 222 3.76 -11.91 6.62
CA LEU A 222 4.32 -11.86 7.97
C LEU A 222 5.10 -13.14 8.30
N GLY A 223 4.62 -14.30 7.84
CA GLY A 223 5.31 -15.58 8.02
C GLY A 223 5.30 -16.10 9.46
N ASP A 224 4.45 -15.55 10.34
CA ASP A 224 4.45 -15.90 11.76
C ASP A 224 3.70 -17.22 12.00
N PRO A 225 4.37 -18.28 12.48
CA PRO A 225 3.75 -19.60 12.68
C PRO A 225 2.62 -19.57 13.74
N ARG A 226 2.55 -18.54 14.59
CA ARG A 226 1.44 -18.37 15.54
C ARG A 226 0.10 -18.12 14.84
N ALA A 227 0.09 -17.81 13.54
CA ALA A 227 -1.12 -17.70 12.73
C ALA A 227 -1.72 -19.05 12.31
N ILE A 228 -0.95 -20.15 12.38
CA ILE A 228 -1.37 -21.46 11.83
C ILE A 228 -2.63 -22.00 12.51
N ARG A 229 -2.66 -22.05 13.85
CA ARG A 229 -3.85 -22.50 14.62
C ARG A 229 -5.08 -21.64 14.29
N PRO A 230 -5.03 -20.30 14.41
CA PRO A 230 -6.11 -19.41 13.98
C PRO A 230 -6.65 -19.67 12.57
N LEU A 231 -5.78 -19.87 11.59
CA LEU A 231 -6.17 -20.11 10.19
C LEU A 231 -6.87 -21.46 10.02
N ILE A 232 -6.41 -22.50 10.72
CA ILE A 232 -7.05 -23.82 10.73
C ILE A 232 -8.44 -23.76 11.37
N ASP A 233 -8.58 -22.99 12.44
CA ASP A 233 -9.85 -22.82 13.14
C ASP A 233 -10.82 -21.94 12.32
N PHE A 234 -10.31 -20.99 11.53
CA PHE A 234 -11.09 -20.15 10.62
C PHE A 234 -11.55 -20.89 9.35
N LEU A 235 -10.79 -21.87 8.86
CA LEU A 235 -11.03 -22.55 7.59
C LEU A 235 -12.47 -23.09 7.40
N PRO A 236 -13.11 -23.77 8.38
CA PRO A 236 -14.48 -24.25 8.24
C PRO A 236 -15.53 -23.14 8.13
N GLY A 237 -15.29 -21.99 8.78
CA GLY A 237 -16.17 -20.83 8.76
C GLY A 237 -15.87 -19.84 7.64
N SER A 238 -14.73 -19.98 6.95
CA SER A 238 -14.30 -19.06 5.90
C SER A 238 -15.27 -19.06 4.69
N PRO A 239 -15.49 -17.90 4.04
CA PRO A 239 -16.28 -17.83 2.82
C PRO A 239 -15.72 -18.75 1.72
N ASP A 240 -16.59 -19.44 0.97
CA ASP A 240 -16.17 -20.45 -0.01
C ASP A 240 -15.18 -19.90 -1.06
N TYR A 241 -15.39 -18.67 -1.53
CA TYR A 241 -14.51 -18.00 -2.49
C TYR A 241 -13.12 -17.63 -1.91
N LEU A 242 -12.95 -17.65 -0.59
CA LEU A 242 -11.69 -17.42 0.11
C LEU A 242 -11.05 -18.68 0.68
N ARG A 243 -11.73 -19.82 0.70
CA ARG A 243 -11.21 -21.06 1.27
C ARG A 243 -9.85 -21.47 0.67
N TRP A 244 -9.69 -21.31 -0.65
CA TRP A 244 -8.40 -21.55 -1.31
C TRP A 244 -7.31 -20.58 -0.84
N ARG A 245 -7.64 -19.32 -0.54
CA ARG A 245 -6.70 -18.32 -0.02
C ARG A 245 -6.24 -18.66 1.40
N VAL A 246 -7.14 -19.12 2.26
CA VAL A 246 -6.80 -19.61 3.61
C VAL A 246 -5.83 -20.78 3.51
N VAL A 247 -6.13 -21.75 2.65
CA VAL A 247 -5.24 -22.90 2.42
C VAL A 247 -3.91 -22.49 1.80
N HIS A 248 -3.90 -21.56 0.86
CA HIS A 248 -2.65 -21.03 0.30
C HIS A 248 -1.80 -20.38 1.40
N THR A 249 -2.40 -19.59 2.28
CA THR A 249 -1.71 -19.01 3.45
C THR A 249 -1.14 -20.09 4.35
N LEU A 250 -1.91 -21.14 4.66
CA LEU A 250 -1.42 -22.29 5.43
C LEU A 250 -0.27 -23.01 4.73
N ARG A 251 -0.32 -23.15 3.40
CA ARG A 251 0.77 -23.75 2.61
C ARG A 251 2.05 -22.92 2.69
N GLU A 252 1.96 -21.59 2.57
CA GLU A 252 3.12 -20.69 2.71
C GLU A 252 3.75 -20.80 4.10
N LEU A 253 2.93 -20.91 5.16
CA LEU A 253 3.41 -21.00 6.54
C LEU A 253 3.96 -22.38 6.93
N THR A 254 3.47 -23.46 6.32
CA THR A 254 3.77 -24.84 6.75
C THR A 254 4.58 -25.65 5.74
N GLY A 255 4.58 -25.27 4.46
CA GLY A 255 5.06 -26.10 3.35
C GLY A 255 4.19 -27.32 3.03
N ALA A 256 3.14 -27.60 3.82
CA ALA A 256 2.29 -28.78 3.66
C ALA A 256 1.13 -28.50 2.70
N ALA A 257 0.71 -29.50 1.92
CA ALA A 257 -0.43 -29.40 1.00
C ALA A 257 -1.52 -30.43 1.38
N LEU A 258 -2.45 -30.03 2.24
CA LEU A 258 -3.42 -30.95 2.87
C LEU A 258 -4.87 -30.79 2.39
N GLY A 259 -5.09 -29.99 1.34
CA GLY A 259 -6.40 -29.76 0.75
C GLY A 259 -7.23 -28.68 1.45
N LEU A 260 -8.51 -28.61 1.08
CA LEU A 260 -9.47 -27.59 1.53
C LEU A 260 -10.17 -27.93 2.85
N ASP A 261 -10.04 -29.17 3.32
CA ASP A 261 -10.72 -29.66 4.51
C ASP A 261 -9.90 -29.36 5.78
N GLY A 262 -10.57 -28.90 6.84
CA GLY A 262 -9.89 -28.57 8.10
C GLY A 262 -9.41 -29.78 8.91
N ALA A 263 -9.93 -30.99 8.66
CA ALA A 263 -9.55 -32.18 9.44
C ALA A 263 -8.08 -32.61 9.21
N PRO A 264 -7.58 -32.73 7.96
CA PRO A 264 -6.16 -32.94 7.69
C PRO A 264 -5.24 -31.91 8.35
N TRP A 265 -5.60 -30.63 8.30
CA TRP A 265 -4.83 -29.56 8.93
C TRP A 265 -4.79 -29.67 10.46
N ARG A 266 -5.92 -30.04 11.09
CA ARG A 266 -5.97 -30.30 12.54
C ARG A 266 -5.09 -31.47 12.97
N ALA A 267 -5.03 -32.53 12.17
CA ALA A 267 -4.13 -33.67 12.41
C ALA A 267 -2.66 -33.24 12.29
N TRP A 268 -2.31 -32.52 11.22
CA TRP A 268 -0.96 -31.98 11.03
C TRP A 268 -0.50 -31.12 12.22
N LEU A 269 -1.38 -30.26 12.73
CA LEU A 269 -1.06 -29.38 13.86
C LEU A 269 -0.92 -30.14 15.19
N ALA A 270 -1.54 -31.31 15.35
CA ALA A 270 -1.31 -32.17 16.51
C ALA A 270 0.09 -32.81 16.50
N GLU A 271 0.63 -33.08 15.30
CA GLU A 271 1.97 -33.62 15.09
C GLU A 271 3.06 -32.53 15.14
N HIS A 272 2.70 -31.27 14.88
CA HIS A 272 3.60 -30.12 14.79
C HIS A 272 3.19 -29.00 15.77
N PRO A 273 3.34 -29.18 17.09
CA PRO A 273 2.93 -28.19 18.08
C PRO A 273 3.63 -26.85 17.84
N GLN A 274 2.83 -25.79 17.74
CA GLN A 274 3.29 -24.41 17.50
C GLN A 274 3.34 -23.61 18.79
N PRO A 275 4.12 -22.51 18.85
CA PRO A 275 4.00 -21.54 19.93
C PRO A 275 2.53 -21.11 20.08
N PRO A 276 2.07 -20.88 21.32
CA PRO A 276 0.69 -20.49 21.56
C PRO A 276 0.38 -19.23 20.75
N ALA A 277 -0.78 -19.24 20.09
CA ALA A 277 -1.29 -18.05 19.44
C ALA A 277 -1.41 -16.92 20.49
N PRO A 278 -1.11 -15.66 20.15
CA PRO A 278 -1.36 -14.56 21.07
C PRO A 278 -2.84 -14.52 21.46
N ALA A 279 -3.17 -13.94 22.61
CA ALA A 279 -4.58 -13.68 22.91
C ALA A 279 -5.12 -12.68 21.88
N TRP A 280 -6.06 -13.14 21.06
CA TRP A 280 -6.82 -12.30 20.14
C TRP A 280 -8.25 -12.83 20.12
N THR A 281 -9.21 -11.93 20.05
CA THR A 281 -10.62 -12.24 19.87
C THR A 281 -11.00 -11.76 18.48
N PRO A 282 -11.65 -12.58 17.64
CA PRO A 282 -12.36 -12.07 16.47
C PRO A 282 -13.24 -10.91 16.94
N ARG A 283 -13.17 -9.77 16.28
CA ARG A 283 -14.06 -8.64 16.61
C ARG A 283 -15.48 -9.13 16.32
N PRO A 284 -16.46 -9.02 17.23
CA PRO A 284 -17.85 -9.15 16.82
C PRO A 284 -18.25 -7.84 16.17
N PHE A 285 -18.46 -7.80 14.86
CA PHE A 285 -19.11 -6.62 14.26
C PHE A 285 -20.60 -6.64 14.62
N SER A 286 -20.97 -6.00 15.74
CA SER A 286 -22.36 -5.60 15.97
C SER A 286 -22.49 -4.13 15.59
N ALA A 287 -23.28 -3.85 14.55
CA ALA A 287 -23.56 -2.48 14.12
C ALA A 287 -24.14 -1.60 15.25
N GLU A 288 -24.65 -2.20 16.33
CA GLU A 288 -25.28 -1.52 17.46
C GLU A 288 -24.26 -0.97 18.48
N GLN A 289 -23.12 -1.64 18.70
CA GLN A 289 -22.14 -1.19 19.70
C GLN A 289 -21.21 -0.07 19.19
N ASP A 290 -21.02 0.02 17.88
CA ASP A 290 -20.17 1.04 17.25
C ASP A 290 -20.92 2.36 16.96
N LEU A 291 -22.24 2.42 17.19
CA LEU A 291 -23.06 3.63 16.97
C LEU A 291 -23.20 4.54 18.20
N GLY A 292 -22.63 4.18 19.36
CA GLY A 292 -22.79 4.96 20.58
C GLY A 292 -24.25 5.18 20.99
N LEU A 293 -25.17 4.31 20.56
CA LEU A 293 -26.57 4.37 20.94
C LEU A 293 -26.72 3.77 22.35
N PRO A 294 -27.49 4.42 23.24
CA PRO A 294 -27.75 3.85 24.55
C PRO A 294 -28.52 2.54 24.41
N THR A 295 -28.04 1.48 25.07
CA THR A 295 -28.75 0.21 25.20
C THR A 295 -30.08 0.42 25.95
N PRO A 296 -31.15 -0.33 25.59
CA PRO A 296 -32.47 -0.18 26.20
C PRO A 296 -32.49 -0.48 27.71
#